data_AF-A0A7V0L287-F1
#
_entry.id   AF-A0A7V0L287-F1
#
_cell.length_a   1.000
_cell.length_b   1.000
_cell.length_c   1.000
_cell.angle_alpha   90.00
_cell.angle_beta   90.00
_cell.angle_gamma   90.00
#
_symmetry.space_group_name_H-M   'P 1'
#
loop_
_entity.id
_entity.type
_entity.pdbx_description
1 polymer ?
#
loop_
_entity_poly.entity_id
_entity_poly.type
_entity_poly.pdbx_seq_one_letter_code
_entity_poly.pdbx_strand_id
1 'polypeptide(L)' 'GPKIQAAINFLESGGERVLITSVEKHPQALRGETGTRIVKH' A
#
# COMPACT_ATOMS: atom_id res chain seq x y z
N GLY A 1 -8.74 5.44 8.91
CA GLY A 1 -7.55 5.53 9.78
C GLY A 1 -6.42 6.23 9.05
N PRO A 2 -5.43 6.80 9.76
CA PRO A 2 -4.37 7.66 9.17
C PRO A 2 -3.58 6.99 8.04
N LYS A 3 -3.46 5.65 8.05
CA LYS A 3 -2.74 4.89 7.02
C LYS A 3 -3.38 4.97 5.64
N ILE A 4 -4.72 5.00 5.57
CA ILE A 4 -5.44 5.13 4.29
C ILE A 4 -5.28 6.55 3.75
N GLN A 5 -5.45 7.57 4.59
CA GLN A 5 -5.27 8.96 4.16
C GLN A 5 -3.84 9.23 3.69
N ALA A 6 -2.83 8.70 4.39
CA ALA A 6 -1.43 8.83 3.96
C ALA A 6 -1.19 8.15 2.60
N ALA A 7 -1.79 6.98 2.36
CA ALA A 7 -1.70 6.29 1.08
C ALA A 7 -2.33 7.11 -0.05
N ILE A 8 -3.52 7.68 0.19
CA ILE A 8 -4.20 8.56 -0.77
C ILE A 8 -3.33 9.78 -1.08
N ASN A 9 -2.85 10.50 -0.06
CA ASN A 9 -2.03 11.69 -0.25
C ASN A 9 -0.75 11.39 -1.06
N PHE A 10 -0.11 10.24 -0.83
CA PHE A 10 1.07 9.81 -1.59
C PHE A 10 0.74 9.58 -3.08
N LEU A 11 -0.37 8.90 -3.37
CA LEU A 11 -0.82 8.64 -4.75
C LEU A 11 -1.26 9.93 -5.46
N GLU A 12 -1.93 10.84 -4.74
CA GLU A 12 -2.31 12.16 -5.26
C GLU A 12 -1.10 13.03 -5.59
N SER A 13 -0.03 12.90 -4.81
CA SER A 13 1.25 13.60 -5.02
C SER A 13 2.11 12.98 -6.13
N GLY A 14 1.61 11.98 -6.86
CA GLY A 14 2.31 11.35 -8.00
C GLY A 14 2.96 10.00 -7.69
N GLY A 15 2.76 9.44 -6.50
CA GLY A 15 3.17 8.08 -6.19
C GLY A 15 2.42 7.04 -7.04
N GLU A 16 3.10 5.96 -7.43
CA GLU A 16 2.55 4.94 -8.33
C GLU A 16 1.59 3.97 -7.61
N ARG A 17 2.03 3.41 -6.47
CA ARG A 17 1.30 2.36 -5.74
C ARG A 17 1.68 2.32 -4.26
N VAL A 18 0.77 1.89 -3.41
CA VAL A 18 0.99 1.70 -1.96
C VAL A 18 0.68 0.27 -1.54
N LEU A 19 1.53 -0.31 -0.69
CA LEU A 19 1.30 -1.61 -0.07
C LEU A 19 1.24 -1.45 1.46
N ILE A 20 0.10 -1.78 2.05
CA ILE A 20 -0.11 -1.83 3.49
C ILE A 20 -0.07 -3.29 3.94
N THR A 21 0.85 -3.66 4.82
CA THR A 21 1.00 -5.03 5.35
C THR A 21 1.62 -5.00 6.75
N SER A 22 1.62 -6.15 7.44
CA SER A 22 2.42 -6.34 8.66
C SER A 22 3.85 -6.71 8.30
N VAL A 23 4.80 -6.40 9.18
CA VAL A 23 6.24 -6.60 8.93
C VAL A 23 6.57 -8.08 8.72
N GLU A 24 5.94 -8.95 9.50
CA GLU A 24 6.15 -10.40 9.46
C GLU A 24 5.71 -11.00 8.11
N LYS A 25 4.74 -10.37 7.45
CA LYS A 25 4.17 -10.83 6.17
C LYS A 25 4.72 -10.07 4.96
N HIS A 26 5.73 -9.23 5.13
CA HIS A 26 6.29 -8.42 4.05
C HIS A 26 6.70 -9.22 2.80
N PRO A 27 7.39 -10.39 2.92
CA PRO A 27 7.78 -11.17 1.74
C PRO A 27 6.59 -11.69 0.93
N GLN A 28 5.53 -12.16 1.60
CA GLN A 28 4.29 -12.65 0.96
C GLN A 28 3.53 -11.49 0.31
N ALA A 29 3.51 -10.32 0.95
CA ALA A 29 2.80 -9.14 0.45
C ALA A 29 3.46 -8.55 -0.81
N LEU A 30 4.80 -8.61 -0.90
CA LEU A 30 5.52 -8.26 -2.12
C LEU A 30 5.16 -9.17 -3.29
N ARG A 31 4.98 -10.48 -3.04
CA ARG A 31 4.50 -11.44 -4.05
C ARG A 31 3.03 -11.30 -4.39
N GLY A 32 2.25 -10.61 -3.56
CA GLY A 32 0.82 -10.37 -3.78
C GLY A 32 -0.10 -11.41 -3.17
N GLU A 33 0.42 -12.22 -2.26
CA GLU A 33 -0.32 -13.27 -1.57
C GLU A 33 -1.11 -12.72 -0.37
N THR A 34 -0.78 -11.51 0.10
CA THR A 34 -1.39 -10.86 1.27
C THR A 34 -1.19 -9.34 1.26
N GLY A 35 -1.72 -8.66 2.27
CA GLY A 35 -1.69 -7.20 2.40
C GLY A 35 -2.75 -6.49 1.54
N THR A 36 -2.74 -5.16 1.59
CA THR A 36 -3.66 -4.30 0.83
C THR A 36 -2.87 -3.43 -0.14
N ARG A 37 -3.19 -3.53 -1.43
CA ARG A 37 -2.60 -2.72 -2.49
C ARG A 37 -3.57 -1.62 -2.88
N ILE A 38 -3.09 -0.39 -2.92
CA ILE A 38 -3.85 0.77 -3.35
C ILE A 38 -3.12 1.35 -4.56
N VAL A 39 -3.84 1.49 -5.66
CA VAL A 39 -3.34 1.96 -6.96
C VAL A 39 -4.22 3.09 -7.48
N LYS A 40 -3.65 3.97 -8.29
CA LYS A 40 -4.39 5.02 -8.98
C LYS A 40 -4.90 4.46 -10.33
N HIS A 41 -6.14 4.76 -10.69
CA HIS A 41 -6.70 4.49 -12.01
C HIS A 41 -6.34 5.59 -13.00
#